data_AF-A0AAE0H9Q8-F1
#
_entry.id   AF-A0AAE0H9Q8-F1
#
_cell.length_a   1.000
_cell.length_b   1.000
_cell.length_c   1.000
_cell.angle_alpha   90.00
_cell.angle_beta   90.00
_cell.angle_gamma   90.00
#
_symmetry.space_group_name_H-M   'P 1'
#
loop_
_entity.id
_entity.type
_entity.pdbx_description
1 polymer ?
#
loop_
_entity_poly.entity_id
_entity_poly.type
_entity_poly.pdbx_seq_one_letter_code
_entity_poly.pdbx_strand_id
1 'polypeptide(L)'
;MTLKEEFATRNFSIYGQWLGILTMILCFALGIANLFTLRVLIIILSAVCLASSFVILFIEVPLLLRICPTSSKFDNAIRKITTNYMRAAAYAIMAVVQWLTLIDRATSLIAAAVFLSLTGICYLLAGIKGQAFVGSKTLGGAGVAQMIV
;
A
#
# COMPACT_ATOMS: atom_id res chain seq x y z
N MET A 1 -10.21 -20.93 -3.74
CA MET A 1 -11.19 -19.83 -3.86
C MET A 1 -10.80 -18.99 -5.04
N THR A 2 -11.72 -18.78 -5.96
CA THR A 2 -11.50 -17.97 -7.18
C THR A 2 -11.65 -16.48 -6.85
N LEU A 3 -11.02 -15.59 -7.63
CA LEU A 3 -11.09 -14.12 -7.43
C LEU A 3 -12.54 -13.61 -7.26
N LYS A 4 -13.50 -14.25 -7.93
CA LYS A 4 -14.93 -13.94 -7.83
C LYS A 4 -15.52 -14.17 -6.44
N GLU A 5 -15.02 -15.16 -5.70
CA GLU A 5 -15.48 -15.49 -4.34
C GLU A 5 -14.87 -14.55 -3.29
N GLU A 6 -13.65 -14.07 -3.50
CA GLU A 6 -12.99 -13.07 -2.62
C GLU A 6 -13.66 -11.70 -2.72
N PHE A 7 -14.04 -11.27 -3.94
CA PHE A 7 -14.84 -10.05 -4.14
C PHE A 7 -16.28 -10.20 -3.64
N ALA A 8 -16.78 -11.42 -3.45
CA ALA A 8 -18.13 -11.66 -2.91
C ALA A 8 -18.16 -11.64 -1.37
N THR A 9 -17.01 -11.75 -0.68
CA THR A 9 -16.97 -11.87 0.79
C THR A 9 -17.29 -10.54 1.53
N ARG A 10 -17.47 -9.41 0.80
CA ARG A 10 -17.74 -8.07 1.36
C ARG A 10 -16.77 -7.63 2.48
N ASN A 11 -15.55 -8.17 2.50
CA ASN A 11 -14.55 -7.83 3.51
C ASN A 11 -13.73 -6.63 3.03
N PHE A 12 -13.81 -5.51 3.76
CA PHE A 12 -13.09 -4.28 3.41
C PHE A 12 -11.58 -4.42 3.45
N SER A 13 -11.06 -5.42 4.20
CA SER A 13 -9.65 -5.79 4.20
C SER A 13 -9.17 -6.33 2.85
N ILE A 14 -10.01 -7.12 2.15
CA ILE A 14 -9.66 -7.71 0.85
C ILE A 14 -9.68 -6.62 -0.23
N TYR A 15 -10.71 -5.77 -0.23
CA TYR A 15 -10.74 -4.62 -1.14
C TYR A 15 -9.58 -3.66 -0.89
N GLY A 16 -9.21 -3.43 0.39
CA GLY A 16 -8.03 -2.66 0.77
C GLY A 16 -6.75 -3.24 0.18
N GLN A 17 -6.56 -4.56 0.22
CA GLN A 17 -5.36 -5.21 -0.33
C GLN A 17 -5.30 -5.11 -1.86
N TRP A 18 -6.41 -5.33 -2.56
CA TRP A 18 -6.46 -5.17 -4.01
C TRP A 18 -6.22 -3.72 -4.44
N LEU A 19 -6.80 -2.75 -3.72
CA LEU A 19 -6.52 -1.34 -3.94
C LEU A 19 -5.07 -0.97 -3.60
N GLY A 20 -4.48 -1.58 -2.57
CA GLY A 20 -3.07 -1.41 -2.23
C GLY A 20 -2.15 -1.86 -3.36
N ILE A 21 -2.44 -3.00 -3.99
CA ILE A 21 -1.69 -3.49 -5.15
C ILE A 21 -1.87 -2.57 -6.36
N LEU A 22 -3.09 -2.13 -6.65
CA LEU A 22 -3.33 -1.17 -7.71
C LEU A 22 -2.56 0.13 -7.46
N THR A 23 -2.55 0.60 -6.21
CA THR A 23 -1.83 1.80 -5.78
C THR A 23 -0.33 1.64 -5.92
N MET A 24 0.24 0.47 -5.61
CA MET A 24 1.65 0.18 -5.85
C MET A 24 2.01 0.32 -7.32
N ILE A 25 1.23 -0.27 -8.22
CA ILE A 25 1.47 -0.20 -9.68
C ILE A 25 1.40 1.25 -10.15
N LEU A 26 0.39 2.00 -9.69
CA LEU A 26 0.23 3.42 -10.01
C LEU A 26 1.39 4.27 -9.47
N CYS A 27 1.80 4.10 -8.22
CA CYS A 27 2.93 4.81 -7.63
C CYS A 27 4.23 4.55 -8.40
N PHE A 28 4.45 3.31 -8.85
CA PHE A 28 5.62 2.97 -9.65
C PHE A 28 5.59 3.64 -11.03
N ALA A 29 4.48 3.51 -11.76
CA ALA A 29 4.35 4.08 -13.10
C ALA A 29 4.37 5.61 -13.09
N LEU A 30 3.61 6.23 -12.17
CA LEU A 30 3.53 7.69 -12.03
C LEU A 30 4.82 8.28 -11.45
N GLY A 31 5.49 7.55 -10.55
CA GLY A 31 6.82 7.92 -10.06
C GLY A 31 7.81 8.05 -11.21
N ILE A 32 7.94 7.02 -12.06
CA ILE A 32 8.84 7.06 -13.23
C ILE A 32 8.44 8.16 -14.21
N ALA A 33 7.14 8.30 -14.52
CA ALA A 33 6.66 9.27 -15.48
C ALA A 33 7.00 10.73 -15.09
N ASN A 34 7.01 11.04 -13.80
CA ASN A 34 7.26 12.40 -13.32
C ASN A 34 8.73 12.71 -13.02
N LEU A 35 9.64 11.71 -13.06
CA LEU A 35 11.09 11.92 -12.90
C LEU A 35 11.70 12.81 -14.00
N PHE A 36 11.08 12.84 -15.19
CA PHE A 36 11.55 13.65 -16.32
C PHE A 36 11.12 15.12 -16.27
N THR A 37 10.55 15.58 -15.14
CA THR A 37 10.14 16.97 -14.96
C THR A 37 11.34 17.84 -14.55
N LEU A 38 11.58 18.99 -15.18
CA LEU A 38 12.67 19.94 -14.86
C LEU A 38 12.53 20.66 -13.49
N ARG A 39 11.68 20.17 -12.59
CA ARG A 39 11.39 20.77 -11.28
C ARG A 39 11.87 19.88 -10.15
N VAL A 40 12.82 20.40 -9.37
CA VAL A 40 13.51 19.66 -8.29
C VAL A 40 12.54 19.09 -7.25
N LEU A 41 11.51 19.85 -6.84
CA LEU A 41 10.52 19.39 -5.86
C LEU A 41 9.72 18.18 -6.35
N ILE A 42 9.28 18.20 -7.60
CA ILE A 42 8.53 17.08 -8.21
C ILE A 42 9.42 15.86 -8.37
N ILE A 43 10.70 16.03 -8.71
CA ILE A 43 11.66 14.91 -8.80
C ILE A 43 11.79 14.21 -7.44
N ILE A 44 11.97 14.99 -6.35
CA ILE A 44 12.09 14.44 -5.00
C ILE A 44 10.82 13.69 -4.61
N LEU A 45 9.64 14.29 -4.81
CA LEU A 45 8.36 13.65 -4.48
C LEU A 45 8.07 12.41 -5.35
N SER A 46 8.53 12.41 -6.60
CA SER A 46 8.45 11.25 -7.50
C SER A 46 9.35 10.11 -7.05
N ALA A 47 10.58 10.42 -6.60
CA ALA A 47 11.46 9.44 -6.00
C ALA A 47 10.85 8.83 -4.72
N VAL A 48 10.21 9.66 -3.89
CA VAL A 48 9.47 9.18 -2.71
C VAL A 48 8.25 8.34 -3.10
N CYS A 49 7.53 8.69 -4.16
CA CYS A 49 6.41 7.92 -4.69
C CYS A 49 6.86 6.53 -5.15
N LEU A 50 7.98 6.48 -5.87
CA LEU A 50 8.61 5.26 -6.34
C LEU A 50 9.11 4.41 -5.17
N ALA A 51 9.78 5.00 -4.18
CA ALA A 51 10.16 4.31 -2.95
C ALA A 51 8.94 3.76 -2.19
N SER A 52 7.84 4.51 -2.15
CA SER A 52 6.59 4.09 -1.51
C SER A 52 5.97 2.86 -2.18
N SER A 53 6.10 2.70 -3.51
CA SER A 53 5.63 1.48 -4.19
C SER A 53 6.31 0.21 -3.67
N PHE A 54 7.62 0.28 -3.37
CA PHE A 54 8.33 -0.86 -2.79
C PHE A 54 7.87 -1.13 -1.35
N VAL A 55 7.67 -0.08 -0.55
CA VAL A 55 7.13 -0.23 0.81
C VAL A 55 5.75 -0.89 0.79
N ILE A 56 4.86 -0.43 -0.09
CA ILE A 56 3.51 -0.99 -0.27
C ILE A 56 3.56 -2.46 -0.66
N LEU A 57 4.47 -2.84 -1.56
CA LEU A 57 4.68 -4.22 -1.96
C LEU A 57 4.99 -5.14 -0.76
N PHE A 58 5.83 -4.70 0.17
CA PHE A 58 6.13 -5.47 1.39
C PHE A 58 4.99 -5.49 2.41
N ILE A 59 4.20 -4.41 2.49
CA ILE A 59 3.01 -4.36 3.35
C ILE A 59 1.94 -5.33 2.83
N GLU A 60 1.74 -5.41 1.51
CA GLU A 60 0.68 -6.23 0.93
C GLU A 60 1.05 -7.69 0.68
N VAL A 61 2.33 -7.98 0.43
CA VAL A 61 2.82 -9.33 0.17
C VAL A 61 3.88 -9.71 1.21
N PRO A 62 3.47 -10.10 2.44
CA PRO A 62 4.41 -10.48 3.50
C PRO A 62 5.25 -11.72 3.17
N LEU A 63 4.86 -12.50 2.15
CA LEU A 63 5.66 -13.62 1.62
C LEU A 63 7.03 -13.14 1.09
N LEU A 64 7.12 -11.91 0.57
CA LEU A 64 8.37 -11.35 0.07
C LEU A 64 9.38 -11.07 1.19
N LEU A 65 8.93 -10.80 2.42
CA LEU A 65 9.83 -10.66 3.59
C LEU A 65 10.48 -11.98 4.00
N ARG A 66 9.98 -13.12 3.51
CA ARG A 66 10.56 -14.44 3.81
C ARG A 66 11.57 -14.90 2.76
N ILE A 67 11.42 -14.41 1.52
CA ILE A 67 12.26 -14.80 0.38
C ILE A 67 13.39 -13.79 0.17
N CYS A 68 13.12 -12.49 0.38
CA CYS A 68 14.13 -11.45 0.25
C CYS A 68 14.94 -11.35 1.55
N PRO A 69 16.29 -11.39 1.51
CA PRO A 69 17.14 -11.10 2.66
C PRO A 69 17.09 -9.60 2.98
N THR A 70 16.02 -9.15 3.62
CA THR A 70 15.83 -7.78 4.08
C THR A 70 16.45 -7.57 5.45
N SER A 71 16.77 -6.31 5.79
CA SER A 71 17.34 -5.98 7.10
C SER A 71 16.35 -6.34 8.20
N SER A 72 16.82 -6.94 9.31
CA SER A 72 15.98 -7.29 10.45
C SER A 72 15.21 -6.10 11.05
N LYS A 73 15.73 -4.87 10.89
CA LYS A 73 15.03 -3.64 11.30
C LYS A 73 13.82 -3.36 10.41
N PHE A 74 13.94 -3.59 9.10
CA PHE A 74 12.87 -3.42 8.13
C PHE A 74 11.77 -4.45 8.36
N ASP A 75 12.14 -5.72 8.57
CA ASP A 75 11.17 -6.79 8.83
C ASP A 75 10.36 -6.52 10.09
N ASN A 76 11.01 -6.07 11.16
CA ASN A 76 10.35 -5.68 12.40
C ASN A 76 9.44 -4.47 12.23
N ALA A 77 9.77 -3.53 11.34
CA ALA A 77 8.91 -2.40 11.03
C ALA A 77 7.65 -2.87 10.28
N ILE A 78 7.79 -3.70 9.23
CA ILE A 78 6.64 -4.19 8.46
C ILE A 78 5.74 -5.12 9.30
N ARG A 79 6.32 -5.94 10.19
CA ARG A 79 5.56 -6.77 11.13
C ARG A 79 4.66 -5.96 12.08
N LYS A 80 5.00 -4.71 12.39
CA LYS A 80 4.14 -3.80 13.17
C LYS A 80 2.96 -3.28 12.35
N ILE A 81 3.07 -3.26 11.01
CA ILE A 81 2.05 -2.79 10.05
C ILE A 81 1.16 -3.98 9.60
N THR A 82 0.81 -4.85 10.54
CA THR A 82 -0.05 -6.02 10.28
C THR A 82 -1.52 -5.75 10.61
N THR A 83 -1.79 -4.81 11.51
CA THR A 83 -3.17 -4.45 11.87
C THR A 83 -3.79 -3.50 10.84
N ASN A 84 -5.11 -3.60 10.65
CA ASN A 84 -5.86 -2.74 9.73
C ASN A 84 -5.66 -1.25 10.04
N TYR A 85 -5.62 -0.87 11.31
CA TYR A 85 -5.36 0.50 11.73
C TYR A 85 -3.94 0.98 11.39
N MET A 86 -2.93 0.13 11.56
CA MET A 86 -1.56 0.51 11.23
C MET A 86 -1.33 0.60 9.73
N ARG A 87 -1.96 -0.27 8.95
CA ARG A 87 -1.99 -0.16 7.48
C ARG A 87 -2.67 1.14 7.05
N ALA A 88 -3.85 1.44 7.59
CA ALA A 88 -4.56 2.69 7.31
C ALA A 88 -3.68 3.93 7.60
N ALA A 89 -2.99 3.94 8.74
CA ALA A 89 -2.07 5.00 9.10
C ALA A 89 -0.88 5.11 8.13
N ALA A 90 -0.26 3.99 7.76
CA ALA A 90 0.85 3.97 6.80
C ALA A 90 0.42 4.53 5.44
N TYR A 91 -0.73 4.09 4.91
CA TYR A 91 -1.30 4.61 3.66
C TYR A 91 -1.67 6.09 3.75
N ALA A 92 -2.21 6.53 4.88
CA ALA A 92 -2.55 7.94 5.10
C ALA A 92 -1.29 8.83 5.10
N ILE A 93 -0.21 8.42 5.77
CA ILE A 93 1.06 9.17 5.78
C ILE A 93 1.62 9.27 4.35
N MET A 94 1.65 8.16 3.61
CA MET A 94 2.10 8.16 2.22
C MET A 94 1.21 9.04 1.33
N ALA A 95 -0.11 9.02 1.54
CA ALA A 95 -1.05 9.87 0.82
C ALA A 95 -0.79 11.36 1.08
N VAL A 96 -0.62 11.77 2.35
CA VAL A 96 -0.34 13.16 2.73
C VAL A 96 0.92 13.67 2.03
N VAL A 97 2.00 12.87 2.02
CA VAL A 97 3.24 13.24 1.32
C VAL A 97 2.99 13.47 -0.17
N GLN A 98 2.16 12.66 -0.81
CA GLN A 98 1.83 12.84 -2.23
C GLN A 98 0.89 14.02 -2.49
N TRP A 99 -0.01 14.35 -1.55
CA TRP A 99 -0.84 15.55 -1.65
C TRP A 99 -0.01 16.85 -1.59
N LEU A 100 1.17 16.84 -0.95
CA LEU A 100 2.08 18.00 -0.95
C LEU A 100 2.56 18.39 -2.35
N THR A 101 2.46 17.50 -3.34
CA THR A 101 2.78 17.83 -4.75
C THR A 101 1.95 19.00 -5.29
N LEU A 102 0.72 19.20 -4.78
CA LEU A 102 -0.17 20.30 -5.17
C LEU A 102 0.37 21.68 -4.84
N ILE A 103 1.28 21.81 -3.87
CA ILE A 103 1.86 23.10 -3.46
C ILE A 103 2.67 23.69 -4.62
N ASP A 104 3.34 22.85 -5.40
CA ASP A 104 4.11 23.27 -6.57
C ASP A 104 3.23 23.27 -7.84
N ARG A 105 2.65 22.11 -8.19
CA ARG A 105 1.77 21.99 -9.37
C ARG A 105 0.92 20.73 -9.36
N ALA A 106 -0.25 20.83 -9.99
CA ALA A 106 -1.02 19.64 -10.34
C ALA A 106 -0.28 18.78 -11.38
N THR A 107 0.06 17.56 -11.00
CA THR A 107 0.73 16.55 -11.83
C THR A 107 -0.01 15.22 -11.74
N SER A 108 0.42 14.22 -12.51
CA SER A 108 -0.19 12.90 -12.46
C SER A 108 0.04 12.16 -11.13
N LEU A 109 0.93 12.65 -10.25
CA LEU A 109 1.06 12.15 -8.86
C LEU A 109 -0.23 12.31 -8.03
N ILE A 110 -1.14 13.21 -8.40
CA ILE A 110 -2.45 13.34 -7.74
C ILE A 110 -3.22 12.03 -7.85
N ALA A 111 -3.14 11.32 -8.98
CA ALA A 111 -3.81 10.02 -9.12
C ALA A 111 -3.28 9.03 -8.07
N ALA A 112 -1.96 8.95 -7.87
CA ALA A 112 -1.37 8.12 -6.81
C ALA A 112 -1.87 8.55 -5.42
N ALA A 113 -1.93 9.86 -5.13
CA ALA A 113 -2.42 10.38 -3.85
C ALA A 113 -3.88 9.99 -3.57
N VAL A 114 -4.75 10.04 -4.58
CA VAL A 114 -6.16 9.64 -4.46
C VAL A 114 -6.29 8.14 -4.18
N PHE A 115 -5.55 7.29 -4.92
CA PHE A 115 -5.59 5.84 -4.71
C PHE A 115 -4.98 5.41 -3.37
N LEU A 116 -3.91 6.07 -2.91
CA LEU A 116 -3.37 5.89 -1.55
C LEU A 116 -4.40 6.25 -0.49
N SER A 117 -5.12 7.37 -0.67
CA SER A 117 -6.17 7.82 0.24
C SER A 117 -7.33 6.84 0.29
N LEU A 118 -7.80 6.36 -0.87
CA LEU A 118 -8.87 5.38 -0.98
C LEU A 118 -8.49 4.05 -0.29
N THR A 119 -7.25 3.59 -0.50
CA THR A 119 -6.71 2.40 0.16
C THR A 119 -6.67 2.57 1.68
N GLY A 120 -6.18 3.71 2.17
CA GLY A 120 -6.18 4.05 3.59
C GLY A 120 -7.58 4.07 4.21
N ILE A 121 -8.56 4.64 3.49
CA ILE A 121 -9.97 4.66 3.92
C ILE A 121 -10.55 3.24 3.98
N CYS A 122 -10.26 2.37 2.99
CA CYS A 122 -10.72 0.99 3.01
C CYS A 122 -10.17 0.21 4.22
N TYR A 123 -8.89 0.39 4.55
CA TYR A 123 -8.30 -0.22 5.75
C TYR A 123 -8.84 0.37 7.05
N LEU A 124 -9.10 1.69 7.08
CA LEU A 124 -9.69 2.35 8.23
C LEU A 124 -11.12 1.84 8.48
N LEU A 125 -11.94 1.73 7.43
CA LEU A 125 -13.29 1.17 7.50
C LEU A 125 -13.29 -0.29 7.94
N ALA A 126 -12.31 -1.09 7.49
CA ALA A 126 -12.13 -2.47 7.97
C ALA A 126 -11.80 -2.50 9.47
N GLY A 127 -10.94 -1.59 9.93
CA GLY A 127 -10.62 -1.41 11.35
C GLY A 127 -11.83 -1.01 12.20
N ILE A 128 -12.57 0.02 11.78
CA ILE A 128 -13.77 0.52 12.47
C ILE A 128 -14.86 -0.56 12.53
N LYS A 129 -15.02 -1.36 11.47
CA LYS A 129 -15.97 -2.48 11.43
C LYS A 129 -15.51 -3.70 12.23
N GLY A 130 -14.36 -3.65 12.90
CA GLY A 130 -13.83 -4.76 13.68
C GLY A 130 -13.54 -6.01 12.84
N GLN A 131 -13.37 -5.86 11.52
CA GLN A 131 -13.13 -6.99 10.65
C GLN A 131 -11.70 -7.49 10.88
N ALA A 132 -11.54 -8.79 11.16
CA ALA A 132 -10.22 -9.41 11.19
C ALA A 132 -9.54 -9.22 9.83
N PHE A 133 -8.23 -8.92 9.85
CA PHE A 133 -7.45 -8.84 8.62
C PHE A 133 -7.49 -10.20 7.91
N VAL A 134 -8.15 -10.25 6.76
CA VAL A 134 -8.18 -11.42 5.89
C VAL A 134 -7.44 -11.04 4.63
N GLY A 135 -6.22 -11.53 4.49
CA GLY A 135 -5.43 -11.38 3.28
C GLY A 135 -5.93 -12.34 2.20
N SER A 136 -5.91 -11.90 0.95
CA SER A 136 -6.23 -12.72 -0.22
C SER A 136 -5.34 -13.97 -0.27
N LYS A 137 -5.95 -15.13 -0.56
CA LYS A 137 -5.25 -16.42 -0.60
C LYS A 137 -4.26 -16.48 -1.77
N THR A 138 -4.49 -15.71 -2.83
CA THR A 138 -3.63 -15.62 -4.01
C THR A 138 -2.32 -14.87 -3.74
N LEU A 139 -2.28 -14.04 -2.69
CA LEU A 139 -1.14 -13.20 -2.30
C LEU A 139 -0.42 -13.72 -1.05
N GLY A 140 -0.70 -14.98 -0.65
CA GLY A 140 -0.04 -15.65 0.48
C GLY A 140 -0.86 -15.71 1.77
N GLY A 141 -2.12 -15.24 1.78
CA GLY A 141 -2.96 -15.19 2.99
C GLY A 141 -3.36 -16.55 3.58
N ALA A 142 -3.34 -17.64 2.80
CA ALA A 142 -3.86 -18.94 3.25
C ALA A 142 -2.89 -19.78 4.10
N GLY A 143 -1.59 -19.48 4.08
CA GLY A 143 -0.57 -20.31 4.76
C GLY A 143 0.44 -19.53 5.61
N VAL A 144 0.52 -18.21 5.47
CA VAL A 144 1.44 -17.37 6.27
C VAL A 144 0.72 -16.73 7.46
N ALA A 145 -0.58 -16.45 7.36
CA ALA A 145 -1.37 -15.87 8.45
C ALA A 145 -1.56 -16.82 9.65
N GLN A 146 -1.45 -18.14 9.47
CA GLN A 146 -1.48 -19.13 10.55
C GLN A 146 -0.10 -19.43 11.17
N MET A 147 0.99 -18.90 10.60
CA MET A 147 2.36 -19.11 11.12
C MET A 147 2.94 -17.86 11.79
N ILE A 148 2.12 -16.82 11.99
CA ILE A 148 2.41 -15.68 12.88
C ILE A 148 1.59 -15.88 14.18
N VAL A 149 1.71 -17.08 14.76
CA VAL A 149 1.40 -17.34 16.17
C VAL A 149 2.72 -17.52 16.89
#